data_AF-A0A6M0T054-F1
#
_entry.id   AF-A0A6M0T054-F1
#
_cell.length_a   1.000
_cell.length_b   1.000
_cell.length_c   1.000
_cell.angle_alpha   90.00
_cell.angle_beta   90.00
_cell.angle_gamma   90.00
#
_symmetry.space_group_name_H-M   'P 1'
#
loop_
_entity.id
_entity.type
_entity.pdbx_description
1 polymer ?
#
loop_
_entity_poly.entity_id
_entity_poly.type
_entity_poly.pdbx_seq_one_letter_code
_entity_poly.pdbx_strand_id
1 'polypeptide(L)'
;MDNNKLYKAIIEVNTKGSLQKQAKKLYDKERLYKKLTATYNKEIQEIDDDELLTDLYLMRKKYKIRLDHIKNKMCYLNKRIIDTLDVIEEYVDVDMFCELFEVEEYDEEDNYYGNILSSASKIGHVCRTGLIYNEKLVKEIIEEDRVM
;
A
#
# COMPACT_ATOMS: atom_id res chain seq x y z
N MET A 1 0.43 -32.86 -10.60
CA MET A 1 -0.49 -31.71 -10.59
C MET A 1 -0.20 -30.90 -11.85
N ASP A 2 -0.91 -31.20 -12.94
CA ASP A 2 -0.72 -30.47 -14.19
C ASP A 2 -1.22 -29.03 -14.02
N ASN A 3 -0.34 -28.07 -14.29
CA ASN A 3 -0.57 -26.63 -14.36
C ASN A 3 -1.92 -26.30 -15.02
N ASN A 4 -2.94 -26.02 -14.23
CA ASN A 4 -4.26 -25.71 -14.74
C ASN A 4 -4.22 -24.32 -15.41
N LYS A 5 -4.16 -24.30 -16.75
CA LYS A 5 -4.06 -23.07 -17.55
C LYS A 5 -5.22 -22.10 -17.28
N LEU A 6 -6.39 -22.63 -16.92
CA LEU A 6 -7.56 -21.83 -16.54
C LEU A 6 -7.29 -21.02 -15.27
N TYR A 7 -6.70 -21.67 -14.27
CA TYR A 7 -6.32 -21.05 -13.01
C TYR A 7 -5.26 -19.96 -13.20
N LYS A 8 -4.20 -20.24 -13.98
CA LYS A 8 -3.19 -19.23 -14.33
C LYS A 8 -3.82 -18.05 -15.08
N ALA A 9 -4.79 -18.30 -15.96
CA ALA A 9 -5.52 -17.26 -16.65
C ALA A 9 -6.41 -16.43 -15.72
N ILE A 10 -7.11 -17.04 -14.74
CA ILE A 10 -7.91 -16.32 -13.74
C ILE A 10 -7.01 -15.40 -12.90
N ILE A 11 -5.90 -15.94 -12.40
CA ILE A 11 -4.91 -15.15 -11.67
C ILE A 11 -4.34 -14.05 -12.54
N GLU A 12 -3.91 -14.34 -13.76
CA GLU A 12 -3.31 -13.34 -14.64
C GLU A 12 -4.31 -12.24 -15.01
N VAL A 13 -5.58 -12.58 -15.24
CA VAL A 13 -6.66 -11.63 -15.52
C VAL A 13 -6.94 -10.73 -14.30
N ASN A 14 -7.05 -11.29 -13.10
CA ASN A 14 -7.32 -10.52 -11.87
C ASN A 14 -6.10 -9.72 -11.39
N THR A 15 -4.88 -10.21 -11.66
CA THR A 15 -3.63 -9.61 -11.17
C THR A 15 -2.93 -8.69 -12.17
N LYS A 16 -3.44 -8.51 -13.41
CA LYS A 16 -2.69 -7.90 -14.54
C LYS A 16 -1.69 -6.83 -14.11
N GLY A 17 -0.40 -7.22 -14.16
CA GLY A 17 0.74 -6.43 -13.71
C GLY A 17 1.17 -6.67 -12.25
N SER A 18 1.03 -7.91 -11.74
CA SER A 18 1.49 -8.43 -10.44
C SER A 18 1.21 -7.50 -9.25
N LEU A 19 0.29 -7.90 -8.38
CA LEU A 19 -0.02 -7.18 -7.14
C LEU A 19 1.26 -6.89 -6.33
N GLN A 20 2.22 -7.81 -6.36
CA GLN A 20 3.56 -7.68 -5.77
C GLN A 20 4.38 -6.54 -6.41
N LYS A 21 4.44 -6.46 -7.75
CA LYS A 21 5.13 -5.35 -8.46
C LYS A 21 4.50 -4.00 -8.14
N GLN A 22 3.17 -3.95 -8.08
CA GLN A 22 2.44 -2.73 -7.71
C GLN A 22 2.73 -2.34 -6.26
N ALA A 23 2.65 -3.30 -5.33
CA ALA A 23 2.95 -3.10 -3.93
C ALA A 23 4.39 -2.61 -3.73
N LYS A 24 5.36 -3.25 -4.37
CA LYS A 24 6.77 -2.84 -4.36
C LYS A 24 6.95 -1.40 -4.83
N LYS A 25 6.33 -1.03 -5.95
CA LYS A 25 6.39 0.34 -6.47
C LYS A 25 5.77 1.37 -5.52
N LEU A 26 4.66 1.03 -4.86
CA LEU A 26 4.01 1.91 -3.89
C LEU A 26 4.85 2.06 -2.63
N TYR A 27 5.34 0.95 -2.08
CA TYR A 27 6.26 0.92 -0.93
C TYR A 27 7.50 1.78 -1.19
N ASP A 28 8.19 1.57 -2.31
CA ASP A 28 9.44 2.28 -2.61
C ASP A 28 9.19 3.80 -2.75
N LYS A 29 8.05 4.20 -3.35
CA LYS A 29 7.66 5.62 -3.46
C LYS A 29 7.26 6.23 -2.13
N GLU A 30 6.52 5.52 -1.30
CA GLU A 30 6.15 5.98 0.03
C GLU A 30 7.39 6.24 0.87
N ARG A 31 8.33 5.28 0.89
CA ARG A 31 9.62 5.41 1.57
C ARG A 31 10.41 6.60 1.06
N LEU A 32 10.48 6.80 -0.25
CA LEU A 32 11.15 7.94 -0.87
C LEU A 32 10.53 9.27 -0.42
N TYR A 33 9.21 9.42 -0.49
CA TYR A 33 8.55 10.68 -0.14
C TYR A 33 8.59 10.97 1.36
N LYS A 34 8.53 9.94 2.23
CA LYS A 34 8.80 10.07 3.66
C LYS A 34 10.22 10.59 3.91
N LYS A 35 11.23 10.00 3.26
CA LYS A 35 12.63 10.42 3.38
C LYS A 35 12.82 11.87 2.93
N LEU A 36 12.32 12.24 1.75
CA LEU A 36 12.43 13.60 1.23
C LEU A 36 11.75 14.61 2.15
N THR A 37 10.56 14.31 2.66
CA THR A 37 9.85 15.18 3.61
C THR A 37 10.65 15.37 4.90
N ALA A 38 11.28 14.31 5.42
CA ALA A 38 12.14 14.39 6.59
C ALA A 38 13.42 15.21 6.33
N THR A 39 14.04 15.05 5.16
CA THR A 39 15.20 15.86 4.74
C THR A 39 14.85 17.34 4.69
N TYR A 40 13.79 17.73 3.98
CA TYR A 40 13.39 19.14 3.91
C TYR A 40 12.99 19.71 5.27
N ASN A 41 12.37 18.91 6.16
CA ASN A 41 12.09 19.37 7.52
C ASN A 41 13.36 19.72 8.31
N LYS A 42 14.46 18.98 8.12
CA LYS A 42 15.75 19.29 8.76
C LYS A 42 16.37 20.55 8.17
N GLU A 43 16.43 20.63 6.84
CA GLU A 43 16.97 21.80 6.14
C GLU A 43 16.22 23.09 6.53
N ILE A 44 14.88 23.04 6.65
CA ILE A 44 14.05 24.16 7.13
C ILE A 44 14.41 24.60 8.55
N GLN A 45 14.85 23.69 9.43
CA GLN A 45 15.21 24.02 10.81
C GLN A 45 16.60 24.68 10.92
N GLU A 46 17.44 24.52 9.90
CA GLU A 46 18.84 24.92 9.90
C GLU A 46 19.13 26.13 9.00
N ILE A 47 18.14 26.60 8.23
CA ILE A 47 18.30 27.68 7.25
C ILE A 47 17.83 29.03 7.81
N ASP A 48 18.64 30.09 7.60
CA ASP A 48 18.33 31.47 7.98
C ASP A 48 18.02 32.38 6.77
N ASP A 49 18.05 31.82 5.55
CA ASP A 49 17.73 32.51 4.29
C ASP A 49 16.23 32.39 3.99
N ASP A 50 15.51 33.52 4.04
CA ASP A 50 14.06 33.60 3.84
C ASP A 50 13.58 33.15 2.44
N GLU A 51 14.37 33.40 1.39
CA GLU A 51 14.01 33.04 0.02
C GLU A 51 14.16 31.52 -0.16
N LEU A 52 15.28 30.97 0.28
CA LEU A 52 15.51 29.52 0.26
C LEU A 52 14.53 28.77 1.18
N LEU A 53 14.19 29.34 2.34
CA LEU A 53 13.20 28.79 3.26
C LEU A 53 11.84 28.60 2.58
N THR A 54 11.41 29.58 1.78
CA THR A 54 10.15 29.53 1.02
C THR A 54 10.15 28.37 0.03
N ASP A 55 11.24 28.19 -0.73
CA ASP A 55 11.39 27.10 -1.70
C ASP A 55 11.39 25.72 -1.03
N LEU A 56 12.08 25.59 0.11
CA LEU A 56 12.11 24.35 0.88
C LEU A 56 10.71 23.98 1.41
N TYR A 57 9.92 24.96 1.85
CA TYR A 57 8.52 24.73 2.23
C TYR A 57 7.65 24.25 1.07
N LEU A 58 7.81 24.84 -0.13
CA LEU A 58 7.09 24.42 -1.33
C LEU A 58 7.45 22.98 -1.71
N MET A 59 8.73 22.63 -1.68
CA MET A 59 9.21 21.28 -1.98
C MET A 59 8.69 20.27 -0.97
N ARG A 60 8.75 20.59 0.32
CA ARG A 60 8.14 19.77 1.38
C ARG A 60 6.65 19.54 1.14
N LYS A 61 5.89 20.60 0.82
CA LYS A 61 4.44 20.51 0.56
C LYS A 61 4.15 19.60 -0.64
N LYS A 62 4.90 19.74 -1.72
CA LYS A 62 4.80 18.86 -2.91
C LYS A 62 4.98 17.38 -2.56
N TYR A 63 5.96 17.04 -1.72
CA TYR A 63 6.18 15.64 -1.33
C TYR A 63 5.14 15.11 -0.35
N LYS A 64 4.58 15.95 0.52
CA LYS A 64 3.41 15.58 1.34
C LYS A 64 2.20 15.22 0.47
N ILE A 65 1.86 16.07 -0.51
CA ILE A 65 0.76 15.80 -1.46
C ILE A 65 1.01 14.49 -2.22
N ARG A 66 2.24 14.27 -2.69
CA ARG A 66 2.59 13.01 -3.37
C ARG A 66 2.51 11.80 -2.45
N LEU A 67 2.87 11.93 -1.17
CA LEU A 67 2.75 10.86 -0.19
C LEU A 67 1.29 10.49 0.04
N ASP A 68 0.40 11.47 0.18
CA ASP A 68 -1.04 11.23 0.33
C ASP A 68 -1.63 10.55 -0.91
N HIS A 69 -1.21 10.96 -2.11
CA HIS A 69 -1.59 10.27 -3.35
C HIS A 69 -1.12 8.80 -3.39
N ILE A 70 0.08 8.52 -2.87
CA ILE A 70 0.57 7.14 -2.78
C ILE A 70 -0.24 6.32 -1.79
N LYS A 71 -0.60 6.87 -0.63
CA LYS A 71 -1.45 6.19 0.35
C LYS A 71 -2.85 5.91 -0.22
N ASN A 72 -3.45 6.86 -0.93
CA ASN A 72 -4.69 6.60 -1.68
C ASN A 72 -4.55 5.44 -2.65
N LYS A 73 -3.44 5.36 -3.40
CA LYS A 73 -3.16 4.22 -4.29
C LYS A 73 -2.96 2.91 -3.53
N MET A 74 -2.42 2.93 -2.32
CA MET A 74 -2.35 1.75 -1.46
C MET A 74 -3.74 1.30 -1.05
N CYS A 75 -4.67 2.21 -0.72
CA CYS A 75 -6.08 1.88 -0.45
C CYS A 75 -6.76 1.20 -1.65
N TYR A 76 -6.54 1.73 -2.87
CA TYR A 76 -7.06 1.10 -4.09
C TYR A 76 -6.46 -0.28 -4.36
N LEU A 77 -5.14 -0.45 -4.15
CA LEU A 77 -4.52 -1.76 -4.30
C LEU A 77 -5.03 -2.74 -3.25
N ASN A 78 -5.25 -2.29 -2.02
CA ASN A 78 -5.78 -3.09 -0.93
C ASN A 78 -7.17 -3.65 -1.27
N LYS A 79 -8.07 -2.80 -1.78
CA LYS A 79 -9.36 -3.25 -2.29
C LYS A 79 -9.22 -4.31 -3.38
N ARG A 80 -8.35 -4.09 -4.37
CA ARG A 80 -8.11 -5.05 -5.45
C ARG A 80 -7.54 -6.38 -4.96
N ILE A 81 -6.74 -6.38 -3.89
CA ILE A 81 -6.23 -7.60 -3.26
C ILE A 81 -7.39 -8.39 -2.65
N ILE A 82 -8.25 -7.73 -1.87
CA ILE A 82 -9.45 -8.36 -1.29
C ILE A 82 -10.33 -8.92 -2.41
N ASP A 83 -10.68 -8.11 -3.41
CA ASP A 83 -11.49 -8.54 -4.56
C ASP A 83 -10.84 -9.71 -5.32
N THR A 84 -9.50 -9.82 -5.31
CA THR A 84 -8.78 -10.94 -5.92
C THR A 84 -8.90 -12.20 -5.07
N LEU A 85 -8.70 -12.09 -3.75
CA LEU A 85 -8.82 -13.21 -2.81
C LEU A 85 -10.22 -13.84 -2.88
N ASP A 86 -11.27 -13.01 -2.90
CA ASP A 86 -12.67 -13.46 -3.01
C ASP A 86 -12.93 -14.36 -4.23
N VAL A 87 -12.11 -14.24 -5.28
CA VAL A 87 -12.24 -15.05 -6.50
C VAL A 87 -11.33 -16.26 -6.50
N ILE A 88 -10.13 -16.15 -5.91
CA ILE A 88 -9.10 -17.19 -6.05
C ILE A 88 -9.05 -18.16 -4.86
N GLU A 89 -9.55 -17.78 -3.68
CA GLU A 89 -9.39 -18.57 -2.44
C GLU A 89 -9.89 -20.02 -2.57
N GLU A 90 -10.99 -20.25 -3.29
CA GLU A 90 -11.53 -21.60 -3.55
C GLU A 90 -10.64 -22.48 -4.45
N TYR A 91 -9.66 -21.88 -5.14
CA TYR A 91 -8.85 -22.53 -6.17
C TYR A 91 -7.35 -22.55 -5.85
N VAL A 92 -6.92 -21.87 -4.78
CA VAL A 92 -5.51 -21.67 -4.42
C VAL A 92 -5.19 -22.46 -3.16
N ASP A 93 -4.22 -23.37 -3.24
CA ASP A 93 -3.62 -23.99 -2.06
C ASP A 93 -2.68 -23.04 -1.30
N VAL A 94 -2.37 -23.37 -0.05
CA VAL A 94 -1.57 -22.52 0.85
C VAL A 94 -0.20 -22.18 0.24
N ASP A 95 0.50 -23.16 -0.33
CA ASP A 95 1.84 -22.96 -0.90
C ASP A 95 1.80 -21.93 -2.04
N MET A 96 0.82 -22.05 -2.92
CA MET A 96 0.65 -21.15 -4.05
C MET A 96 0.16 -19.77 -3.62
N PHE A 97 -0.69 -19.68 -2.60
CA PHE A 97 -1.05 -18.42 -1.96
C PHE A 97 0.20 -17.71 -1.42
N CYS A 98 1.04 -18.43 -0.67
CA CYS A 98 2.27 -17.90 -0.11
C CYS A 98 3.22 -17.38 -1.18
N GLU A 99 3.38 -18.11 -2.30
CA GLU A 99 4.18 -17.66 -3.45
C GLU A 99 3.57 -16.40 -4.10
N LEU A 100 2.26 -16.38 -4.31
CA LEU A 100 1.55 -15.26 -4.94
C LEU A 100 1.58 -13.98 -4.11
N PHE A 101 1.61 -14.08 -2.79
CA PHE A 101 1.56 -12.91 -1.91
C PHE A 101 2.86 -12.66 -1.13
N GLU A 102 3.94 -13.38 -1.45
CA GLU A 102 5.23 -13.26 -0.77
C GLU A 102 5.06 -13.43 0.77
N VAL A 103 4.23 -14.38 1.19
CA VAL A 103 3.99 -14.71 2.61
C VAL A 103 4.97 -15.81 3.01
N GLU A 104 5.88 -15.52 3.94
CA GLU A 104 6.92 -16.46 4.39
C GLU A 104 6.42 -17.34 5.55
N GLU A 105 5.59 -16.79 6.43
CA GLU A 105 5.03 -17.48 7.60
C GLU A 105 3.51 -17.48 7.45
N TYR A 106 2.93 -18.66 7.29
CA TYR A 106 1.49 -18.87 7.17
C TYR A 106 0.93 -19.35 8.51
N ASP A 107 -0.08 -18.66 9.02
CA ASP A 107 -0.87 -19.03 10.17
C ASP A 107 -2.19 -19.67 9.70
N GLU A 108 -2.38 -20.95 10.00
CA GLU A 108 -3.60 -21.70 9.67
C GLU A 108 -4.83 -21.20 10.46
N GLU A 109 -4.63 -20.49 11.57
CA GLU A 109 -5.73 -19.89 12.34
C GLU A 109 -6.25 -18.59 11.70
N ASP A 110 -5.47 -17.97 10.81
CA ASP A 110 -5.83 -16.72 10.13
C ASP A 110 -6.26 -16.96 8.68
N ASN A 111 -7.12 -16.07 8.16
CA ASN A 111 -7.51 -16.14 6.75
C ASN A 111 -6.39 -15.62 5.84
N TYR A 112 -6.52 -15.81 4.53
CA TYR A 112 -5.53 -15.36 3.55
C TYR A 112 -5.24 -13.85 3.63
N TYR A 113 -6.26 -13.02 3.84
CA TYR A 113 -6.03 -11.58 3.96
C TYR A 113 -5.30 -11.21 5.26
N GLY A 114 -5.64 -11.86 6.38
CA GLY A 114 -4.98 -11.69 7.66
C GLY A 114 -3.50 -12.10 7.61
N ASN A 115 -3.20 -13.21 6.95
CA ASN A 115 -1.83 -13.64 6.64
C ASN A 115 -1.04 -12.59 5.82
N ILE A 116 -1.68 -11.92 4.86
CA ILE A 116 -1.06 -10.78 4.17
C ILE A 116 -0.82 -9.60 5.13
N LEU A 117 -1.78 -9.30 6.01
CA LEU A 117 -1.68 -8.20 6.97
C LEU A 117 -0.63 -8.44 8.05
N SER A 118 -0.35 -9.67 8.45
CA SER A 118 0.72 -10.00 9.39
C SER A 118 2.09 -10.09 8.71
N SER A 119 2.13 -10.42 7.41
CA SER A 119 3.36 -10.58 6.64
C SER A 119 4.28 -9.35 6.63
N ALA A 120 5.59 -9.56 6.78
CA ALA A 120 6.63 -8.55 6.65
C ALA A 120 6.88 -8.09 5.19
N SER A 121 6.20 -8.71 4.22
CA SER A 121 6.33 -8.40 2.79
C SER A 121 5.92 -6.96 2.45
N LYS A 122 6.33 -6.51 1.26
CA LYS A 122 5.95 -5.19 0.75
C LYS A 122 4.45 -5.10 0.49
N ILE A 123 3.82 -6.20 0.08
CA ILE A 123 2.37 -6.26 -0.11
C ILE A 123 1.64 -6.17 1.22
N GLY A 124 2.11 -6.86 2.26
CA GLY A 124 1.58 -6.72 3.62
C GLY A 124 1.69 -5.29 4.14
N HIS A 125 2.85 -4.63 3.95
CA HIS A 125 3.03 -3.22 4.32
C HIS A 125 2.02 -2.31 3.61
N VAL A 126 1.79 -2.52 2.32
CA VAL A 126 0.85 -1.73 1.52
C VAL A 126 -0.59 -1.94 1.98
N CYS A 127 -0.99 -3.18 2.29
CA CYS A 127 -2.31 -3.48 2.83
C CYS A 127 -2.52 -2.79 4.19
N ARG A 128 -1.58 -2.95 5.14
CA ARG A 128 -1.64 -2.28 6.46
C ARG A 128 -1.70 -0.76 6.33
N THR A 129 -0.82 -0.17 5.53
CA THR A 129 -0.78 1.29 5.34
C THR A 129 -2.06 1.80 4.68
N GLY A 130 -2.59 1.07 3.71
CA GLY A 130 -3.85 1.38 3.05
C GLY A 130 -5.05 1.32 4.01
N LEU A 131 -5.13 0.32 4.88
CA LEU A 131 -6.18 0.22 5.92
C LEU A 131 -6.13 1.40 6.88
N ILE A 132 -4.96 1.68 7.47
CA ILE A 132 -4.78 2.78 8.41
C ILE A 132 -5.17 4.12 7.76
N TYR A 133 -4.80 4.33 6.50
CA TYR A 133 -5.12 5.56 5.81
C TYR A 133 -6.61 5.67 5.45
N ASN A 134 -7.24 4.57 5.04
CA ASN A 134 -8.70 4.54 4.83
C ASN A 134 -9.46 4.89 6.11
N GLU A 135 -9.04 4.36 7.27
CA GLU A 135 -9.67 4.68 8.55
C GLU A 135 -9.57 6.18 8.87
N LYS A 136 -8.43 6.81 8.57
CA LYS A 136 -8.24 8.25 8.72
C LYS A 136 -9.20 9.04 7.83
N LEU A 137 -9.32 8.68 6.55
CA LEU A 137 -10.21 9.35 5.61
C LEU A 137 -11.69 9.24 6.05
N VAL A 138 -12.10 8.07 6.53
CA VAL A 138 -13.47 7.86 7.04
C VAL A 138 -13.75 8.75 8.25
N LYS A 139 -12.80 8.86 9.18
CA LYS A 139 -12.94 9.75 10.35
C LYS A 139 -13.06 11.22 9.92
N GLU A 140 -12.24 11.67 8.97
CA GLU A 140 -12.28 13.04 8.44
C GLU A 140 -13.63 13.36 7.78
N ILE A 141 -14.19 12.44 6.97
CA ILE A 141 -15.52 12.62 6.34
C ILE A 141 -16.62 12.73 7.41
N ILE A 142 -16.61 11.85 8.42
CA ILE A 142 -17.61 11.87 9.50
C ILE A 142 -17.52 13.16 10.33
N GLU A 143 -16.31 13.67 10.55
CA GLU A 143 -16.09 14.93 11.27
C GLU A 143 -16.56 16.14 10.45
N GLU A 144 -16.29 16.18 9.15
CA GLU A 144 -16.78 17.24 8.25
C GLU A 144 -18.32 17.26 8.19
N ASP A 145 -18.98 16.10 8.09
CA ASP A 145 -20.44 15.98 8.07
C ASP A 145 -21.11 16.43 9.40
N ARG A 146 -20.38 16.42 10.52
CA ARG A 146 -20.90 16.89 11.83
C ARG A 146 -20.78 18.40 12.02
N VAL A 147 -19.95 19.06 11.22
CA VAL A 147 -19.65 20.50 11.33
C VAL A 147 -20.42 21.31 10.26
N MET A 148 -21.00 20.64 9.25
CA MET A 148 -21.98 21.20 8.31
C MET A 148 -23.40 21.20 8.89
#